data_AF-A0A8X8WYZ2-F1
#
_entry.id   AF-A0A8X8WYZ2-F1
#
_cell.length_a   1.000
_cell.length_b   1.000
_cell.length_c   1.000
_cell.angle_alpha   90.00
_cell.angle_beta   90.00
_cell.angle_gamma   90.00
#
_symmetry.space_group_name_H-M   'P 1'
#
loop_
_entity.id
_entity.type
_entity.pdbx_description
1 polymer ?
#
loop_
_entity_poly.entity_id
_entity_poly.type
_entity_poly.pdbx_seq_one_letter_code
_entity_poly.pdbx_strand_id
1 'polypeptide(L)'
;MYEDAESRLARLVSCEREEWSRDDAVTWLSAALAAHNACLDGLGDMRVSFEAHNLTEVIREALGLYRAETANPMGKRKGVSGDGFWARDMTFENTARPGKHQAVALRVGSDRSVFYRCSFKGYQDTLYTLSLRQFYRSCHVYGTVDFIFGDAVAVLEDCDILVRRPMDHQSNFITAHRDLGRRLPRAGGAGSPRRGGEVRDLSGAPWKKFSTKSWRLNAENVPKDLIEKAQVRVIEASLTLIRERAKLKLEFIAFLSMFLVGYFYLVIRYLEGELLQALGGVAASASLLGVPLGHNSSFLQGPAFAPPRIREAIWCGSTNSTTEEGKDLNDPRVLTDVGDVPVQELRDCGVDDDRLMNIISESVKLVMEEDPLRPLVLGGDHSISFPSVRAVSEKLGGPVDILHLDAHPDIYDAFEGNKYSHASSFARIMEGGYARRLLQVGIRSITKEGREQGKHFAIVYISVDLDCMDPAFAPGVSHIEPGGLSFRDVLNILQNLKGDVVAADVVEFNPQRDTVDGMTAMVAAKLVRELTARISK
;
A
#
# COMPACT_ATOMS: atom_id res chain seq x y z
N MET A 1 -28.18 -1.24 -4.10
CA MET A 1 -27.77 -2.33 -3.17
C MET A 1 -27.23 -1.78 -1.87
N TYR A 2 -26.30 -0.81 -1.89
CA TYR A 2 -25.69 -0.25 -0.67
C TYR A 2 -26.65 0.63 0.16
N GLU A 3 -27.47 1.47 -0.48
CA GLU A 3 -28.44 2.35 0.21
C GLU A 3 -29.53 1.56 0.98
N ASP A 4 -29.93 0.40 0.45
CA ASP A 4 -30.95 -0.47 1.05
C ASP A 4 -30.36 -1.55 1.98
N ALA A 5 -29.04 -1.67 2.05
CA ALA A 5 -28.38 -2.82 2.70
C ALA A 5 -28.67 -2.87 4.20
N GLU A 6 -28.65 -1.72 4.89
CA GLU A 6 -28.91 -1.66 6.33
C GLU A 6 -30.37 -1.96 6.67
N SER A 7 -31.33 -1.40 5.90
CA SER A 7 -32.76 -1.63 6.15
C SER A 7 -33.15 -3.09 5.88
N ARG A 8 -32.58 -3.71 4.84
CA ARG A 8 -32.82 -5.12 4.49
C ARG A 8 -32.12 -6.07 5.47
N LEU A 9 -30.92 -5.75 5.93
CA LEU A 9 -30.23 -6.51 6.98
C LEU A 9 -30.99 -6.42 8.32
N ALA A 10 -31.53 -5.25 8.67
CA ALA A 10 -32.36 -5.07 9.87
C ALA A 10 -33.67 -5.88 9.80
N ARG A 11 -34.32 -5.93 8.62
CA ARG A 11 -35.53 -6.77 8.39
C ARG A 11 -35.23 -8.28 8.42
N LEU A 12 -34.03 -8.68 8.00
CA LEU A 12 -33.55 -10.05 8.10
C LEU A 12 -33.31 -10.47 9.57
N VAL A 13 -32.87 -9.53 10.42
CA VAL A 13 -32.68 -9.75 11.87
C VAL A 13 -33.99 -9.70 12.66
N SER A 14 -34.97 -8.89 12.24
CA SER A 14 -36.27 -8.77 12.93
C SER A 14 -37.27 -9.90 12.62
N CYS A 15 -36.90 -10.87 11.78
CA CYS A 15 -37.74 -12.01 11.36
C CYS A 15 -39.12 -11.61 10.80
N GLU A 16 -39.21 -10.48 10.09
CA GLU A 16 -40.44 -10.11 9.40
C GLU A 16 -40.65 -10.95 8.12
N ARG A 17 -41.34 -12.09 8.27
CA ARG A 17 -42.16 -12.81 7.26
C ARG A 17 -41.63 -13.00 5.82
N GLU A 18 -40.33 -13.08 5.58
CA GLU A 18 -39.79 -13.53 4.30
C GLU A 18 -38.76 -14.65 4.50
N GLU A 19 -38.84 -15.70 3.65
CA GLU A 19 -37.90 -16.83 3.64
C GLU A 19 -36.62 -16.40 2.89
N TRP A 20 -35.59 -16.05 3.64
CA TRP A 20 -34.30 -15.61 3.08
C TRP A 20 -33.35 -16.79 2.88
N SER A 21 -32.63 -16.81 1.75
CA SER A 21 -31.61 -17.83 1.50
C SER A 21 -30.26 -17.46 2.12
N ARG A 22 -29.37 -18.46 2.25
CA ARG A 22 -27.99 -18.25 2.73
C ARG A 22 -27.22 -17.27 1.84
N ASP A 23 -27.46 -17.30 0.54
CA ASP A 23 -26.78 -16.42 -0.41
C ASP A 23 -27.28 -14.98 -0.30
N ASP A 24 -28.56 -14.78 0.06
CA ASP A 24 -29.09 -13.45 0.39
C ASP A 24 -28.40 -12.87 1.62
N ALA A 25 -28.29 -13.66 2.70
CA ALA A 25 -27.63 -13.22 3.93
C ALA A 25 -26.14 -12.86 3.71
N VAL A 26 -25.41 -13.66 2.93
CA VAL A 26 -24.00 -13.38 2.58
C VAL A 26 -23.89 -12.12 1.72
N THR A 27 -24.80 -11.94 0.77
CA THR A 27 -24.82 -10.79 -0.14
C THR A 27 -25.09 -9.49 0.63
N TRP A 28 -26.09 -9.47 1.51
CA TRP A 28 -26.45 -8.27 2.28
C TRP A 28 -25.44 -7.95 3.39
N LEU A 29 -24.85 -8.96 4.03
CA LEU A 29 -23.77 -8.76 5.01
C LEU A 29 -22.50 -8.20 4.35
N SER A 30 -22.14 -8.73 3.17
CA SER A 30 -20.98 -8.25 2.41
C SER A 30 -21.20 -6.83 1.89
N ALA A 31 -22.41 -6.53 1.42
CA ALA A 31 -22.79 -5.18 1.01
C ALA A 31 -22.79 -4.18 2.18
N ALA A 32 -23.28 -4.58 3.36
CA ALA A 32 -23.28 -3.74 4.56
C ALA A 32 -21.86 -3.48 5.10
N LEU A 33 -20.96 -4.47 5.06
CA LEU A 33 -19.56 -4.30 5.47
C LEU A 33 -18.76 -3.43 4.49
N ALA A 34 -19.01 -3.59 3.19
CA ALA A 34 -18.43 -2.73 2.15
C ALA A 34 -18.97 -1.30 2.24
N ALA A 35 -20.27 -1.12 2.53
CA ALA A 35 -20.86 0.19 2.81
C ALA A 35 -20.34 0.81 4.11
N HIS A 36 -20.12 0.03 5.18
CA HIS A 36 -19.60 0.55 6.44
C HIS A 36 -18.19 1.11 6.32
N ASN A 37 -17.32 0.50 5.50
CA ASN A 37 -16.01 1.06 5.17
C ASN A 37 -16.14 2.36 4.36
N ALA A 38 -17.03 2.40 3.35
CA ALA A 38 -17.29 3.62 2.58
C ALA A 38 -17.92 4.76 3.42
N CYS A 39 -18.73 4.42 4.43
CA CYS A 39 -19.45 5.36 5.27
C CYS A 39 -18.60 5.85 6.46
N LEU A 40 -17.68 5.04 7.00
CA LEU A 40 -16.71 5.48 8.01
C LEU A 40 -15.67 6.44 7.40
N ASP A 41 -15.25 6.19 6.16
CA ASP A 41 -14.39 7.10 5.42
C ASP A 41 -15.14 8.43 5.10
N GLY A 42 -16.45 8.37 4.80
CA GLY A 42 -17.27 9.57 4.57
C GLY A 42 -17.75 10.34 5.81
N LEU A 43 -17.94 9.67 6.97
CA LEU A 43 -18.39 10.31 8.22
C LEU A 43 -17.26 11.05 8.96
N GLY A 44 -16.01 10.64 8.74
CA GLY A 44 -14.83 11.40 9.20
C GLY A 44 -14.74 12.79 8.56
N ASP A 45 -15.24 12.93 7.33
CA ASP A 45 -15.18 14.17 6.55
C ASP A 45 -16.26 15.20 6.91
N MET A 46 -17.36 14.82 7.58
CA MET A 46 -18.51 15.72 7.79
C MET A 46 -18.69 16.29 9.21
N ARG A 47 -17.97 15.85 10.24
CA ARG A 47 -18.08 16.35 11.64
C ARG A 47 -19.51 16.52 12.18
N VAL A 48 -20.47 15.67 11.79
CA VAL A 48 -21.84 15.68 12.34
C VAL A 48 -21.94 14.65 13.46
N SER A 49 -22.40 15.05 14.65
CA SER A 49 -22.74 14.10 15.71
C SER A 49 -24.12 13.50 15.44
N PHE A 50 -24.18 12.19 15.25
CA PHE A 50 -25.43 11.43 15.27
C PHE A 50 -25.38 10.43 16.42
N GLU A 51 -26.50 10.27 17.14
CA GLU A 51 -26.71 9.15 18.05
C GLU A 51 -26.84 7.87 17.21
N ALA A 52 -25.70 7.21 17.01
CA ALA A 52 -25.60 5.97 16.27
C ALA A 52 -26.54 4.93 16.89
N HIS A 53 -27.56 4.51 16.13
CA HIS A 53 -28.17 3.21 16.39
C HIS A 53 -27.08 2.18 16.08
N ASN A 54 -26.68 1.46 17.11
CA ASN A 54 -25.38 0.81 17.23
C ASN A 54 -25.25 -0.31 16.18
N LEU A 55 -24.68 -0.01 15.01
CA LEU A 55 -24.49 -0.96 13.91
C LEU A 55 -23.68 -2.18 14.36
N THR A 56 -22.81 -2.01 15.36
CA THR A 56 -22.10 -3.10 16.05
C THR A 56 -23.04 -4.09 16.74
N GLU A 57 -24.20 -3.63 17.21
CA GLU A 57 -25.26 -4.45 17.81
C GLU A 57 -26.06 -5.22 16.76
N VAL A 58 -26.43 -4.57 15.66
CA VAL A 58 -27.14 -5.21 14.53
C VAL A 58 -26.27 -6.28 13.85
N ILE A 59 -24.99 -5.98 13.60
CA ILE A 59 -24.03 -6.96 13.07
C ILE A 59 -23.80 -8.11 14.07
N ARG A 60 -23.73 -7.80 15.37
CA ARG A 60 -23.58 -8.80 16.44
C ARG A 60 -24.80 -9.72 16.57
N GLU A 61 -26.02 -9.20 16.41
CA GLU A 61 -27.26 -9.97 16.44
C GLU A 61 -27.44 -10.82 15.16
N ALA A 62 -27.13 -10.27 13.98
CA ALA A 62 -27.11 -11.02 12.71
C ALA A 62 -26.11 -12.19 12.75
N LEU A 63 -24.90 -11.95 13.27
CA LEU A 63 -23.90 -13.01 13.53
C LEU A 63 -24.34 -13.98 14.64
N GLY A 64 -25.21 -13.53 15.55
CA GLY A 64 -25.84 -14.35 16.59
C GLY A 64 -26.85 -15.34 16.03
N LEU A 65 -27.70 -14.91 15.09
CA LEU A 65 -28.67 -15.75 14.38
C LEU A 65 -27.98 -16.77 13.48
N TYR A 66 -26.93 -16.37 12.76
CA TYR A 66 -26.09 -17.28 11.95
C TYR A 66 -25.42 -18.40 12.79
N ARG A 67 -25.30 -18.18 14.10
CA ARG A 67 -24.72 -19.13 15.07
C ARG A 67 -25.74 -20.13 15.62
N ALA A 68 -27.05 -19.83 15.55
CA ALA A 68 -28.10 -20.66 16.13
C ALA A 68 -28.36 -21.93 15.31
N GLU A 69 -28.16 -21.92 13.99
CA GLU A 69 -28.32 -23.10 13.12
C GLU A 69 -27.12 -24.07 13.14
N THR A 70 -25.99 -23.67 13.74
CA THR A 70 -24.74 -24.46 13.70
C THR A 70 -24.26 -24.92 15.09
N ALA A 71 -25.15 -24.93 16.08
CA ALA A 71 -24.81 -25.27 17.46
C ALA A 71 -24.21 -26.68 17.62
N ASN A 72 -22.88 -26.75 17.74
CA ASN A 72 -22.17 -27.80 18.47
C ASN A 72 -21.39 -27.12 19.61
N PRO A 73 -21.54 -27.54 20.88
CA PRO A 73 -21.17 -26.72 22.03
C PRO A 73 -19.69 -26.93 22.38
N MET A 74 -18.78 -26.17 21.77
CA MET A 74 -17.42 -26.04 22.33
C MET A 74 -16.77 -24.70 21.97
N GLY A 75 -16.83 -23.75 22.92
CA GLY A 75 -15.91 -22.62 23.06
C GLY A 75 -15.97 -21.54 21.98
N LYS A 76 -16.41 -20.32 22.36
CA LYS A 76 -16.30 -19.12 21.52
C LYS A 76 -14.84 -18.89 21.09
N ARG A 77 -14.49 -19.10 19.82
CA ARG A 77 -13.20 -18.72 19.22
C ARG A 77 -13.46 -17.81 18.01
N LYS A 78 -12.71 -16.70 17.86
CA LYS A 78 -12.64 -15.95 16.60
C LYS A 78 -11.83 -16.79 15.62
N GLY A 79 -12.41 -17.14 14.47
CA GLY A 79 -11.72 -17.99 13.52
C GLY A 79 -12.13 -17.78 12.07
N VAL A 80 -11.17 -18.04 11.19
CA VAL A 80 -11.30 -17.98 9.73
C VAL A 80 -11.54 -19.40 9.23
N SER A 81 -12.65 -19.60 8.54
CA SER A 81 -13.03 -20.90 7.95
C SER A 81 -13.40 -20.83 6.47
N GLY A 82 -13.45 -19.63 5.86
CA GLY A 82 -13.75 -19.47 4.43
C GLY A 82 -12.47 -19.55 3.61
N ASP A 83 -12.41 -20.41 2.60
CA ASP A 83 -11.25 -20.56 1.71
C ASP A 83 -10.93 -19.27 0.94
N GLY A 84 -9.65 -19.04 0.66
CA GLY A 84 -9.17 -17.83 -0.02
C GLY A 84 -9.22 -16.56 0.83
N PHE A 85 -9.43 -16.69 2.15
CA PHE A 85 -9.46 -15.55 3.06
C PHE A 85 -8.14 -14.77 3.03
N TRP A 86 -8.22 -13.44 2.89
CA TRP A 86 -7.06 -12.56 2.90
C TRP A 86 -7.25 -11.46 3.95
N ALA A 87 -6.25 -11.26 4.82
CA ALA A 87 -6.12 -10.08 5.67
C ALA A 87 -4.79 -9.33 5.41
N ARG A 88 -4.85 -8.00 5.46
CA ARG A 88 -3.69 -7.11 5.32
C ARG A 88 -3.73 -5.98 6.36
N ASP A 89 -2.57 -5.59 6.88
CA ASP A 89 -2.39 -4.43 7.78
C ASP A 89 -3.30 -4.45 9.04
N MET A 90 -3.63 -5.65 9.54
CA MET A 90 -4.60 -5.85 10.63
C MET A 90 -3.97 -6.49 11.88
N THR A 91 -4.42 -6.08 13.06
CA THR A 91 -4.04 -6.71 14.34
C THR A 91 -5.15 -7.61 14.89
N PHE A 92 -4.83 -8.88 15.12
CA PHE A 92 -5.64 -9.84 15.86
C PHE A 92 -5.08 -9.97 17.27
N GLU A 93 -5.80 -9.42 18.26
CA GLU A 93 -5.34 -9.41 19.64
C GLU A 93 -6.29 -10.16 20.58
N ASN A 94 -5.71 -11.07 21.36
CA ASN A 94 -6.35 -11.62 22.55
C ASN A 94 -5.85 -10.88 23.79
N THR A 95 -6.74 -10.13 24.44
CA THR A 95 -6.43 -9.32 25.63
C THR A 95 -6.43 -10.12 26.94
N ALA A 96 -6.64 -11.44 26.88
CA ALA A 96 -6.50 -12.31 28.04
C ALA A 96 -5.05 -12.25 28.57
N ARG A 97 -4.91 -11.92 29.87
CA ARG A 97 -3.61 -11.81 30.55
C ARG A 97 -2.93 -13.19 30.68
N PRO A 98 -1.61 -13.26 30.95
CA PRO A 98 -0.86 -14.52 31.07
C PRO A 98 -1.48 -15.58 32.00
N GLY A 99 -2.15 -15.14 33.08
CA GLY A 99 -2.82 -16.03 34.05
C GLY A 99 -4.06 -16.75 33.53
N LYS A 100 -4.54 -16.44 32.32
CA LYS A 100 -5.65 -17.15 31.66
C LYS A 100 -5.19 -18.37 30.87
N HIS A 101 -3.88 -18.64 30.81
CA HIS A 101 -3.28 -19.75 30.06
C HIS A 101 -3.72 -19.72 28.58
N GLN A 102 -4.18 -20.85 28.03
CA GLN A 102 -4.53 -21.02 26.60
C GLN A 102 -5.56 -20.00 26.10
N ALA A 103 -5.13 -19.09 25.21
CA ALA A 103 -5.97 -18.00 24.73
C ALA A 103 -5.62 -17.61 23.29
N VAL A 104 -6.40 -18.16 22.34
CA VAL A 104 -6.22 -17.94 20.90
C VAL A 104 -6.61 -16.53 20.47
N ALA A 105 -5.70 -15.82 19.79
CA ALA A 105 -5.98 -14.55 19.12
C ALA A 105 -6.64 -14.77 17.77
N LEU A 106 -6.16 -15.75 17.00
CA LEU A 106 -6.80 -16.16 15.75
C LEU A 106 -6.69 -17.66 15.51
N ARG A 107 -7.81 -18.30 15.14
CA ARG A 107 -7.84 -19.67 14.62
C ARG A 107 -8.08 -19.68 13.12
N VAL A 108 -7.19 -20.28 12.34
CA VAL A 108 -7.30 -20.35 10.88
C VAL A 108 -7.44 -21.81 10.46
N GLY A 109 -8.61 -22.15 9.90
CA GLY A 109 -8.94 -23.47 9.34
C GLY A 109 -9.45 -23.35 7.91
N SER A 110 -8.84 -22.47 7.12
CA SER A 110 -9.20 -22.14 5.74
C SER A 110 -8.06 -22.55 4.81
N ASP A 111 -8.39 -22.95 3.58
CA ASP A 111 -7.41 -23.24 2.53
C ASP A 111 -7.09 -22.01 1.69
N ARG A 112 -5.83 -21.86 1.29
CA ARG A 112 -5.31 -20.72 0.53
C ARG A 112 -5.51 -19.38 1.25
N SER A 113 -5.43 -19.37 2.57
CA SER A 113 -5.53 -18.12 3.34
C SER A 113 -4.22 -17.34 3.31
N VAL A 114 -4.30 -16.01 3.20
CA VAL A 114 -3.15 -15.10 3.17
C VAL A 114 -3.26 -14.05 4.26
N PHE A 115 -2.16 -13.82 4.97
CA PHE A 115 -2.01 -12.76 5.96
C PHE A 115 -0.77 -11.96 5.63
N TYR A 116 -0.91 -10.65 5.39
CA TYR A 116 0.20 -9.79 4.98
C TYR A 116 0.30 -8.55 5.88
N ARG A 117 1.46 -8.33 6.51
CA ARG A 117 1.65 -7.24 7.49
C ARG A 117 0.62 -7.24 8.63
N CYS A 118 0.13 -8.42 8.98
CA CYS A 118 -0.75 -8.59 10.12
C CYS A 118 0.03 -8.75 11.43
N SER A 119 -0.59 -8.38 12.54
CA SER A 119 -0.07 -8.64 13.89
C SER A 119 -0.96 -9.61 14.63
N PHE A 120 -0.38 -10.62 15.29
CA PHE A 120 -1.08 -11.60 16.10
C PHE A 120 -0.57 -11.48 17.53
N LYS A 121 -1.38 -10.92 18.42
CA LYS A 121 -0.99 -10.57 19.79
C LYS A 121 -1.69 -11.44 20.81
N GLY A 122 -0.92 -12.16 21.61
CA GLY A 122 -1.43 -12.99 22.69
C GLY A 122 -0.32 -13.42 23.64
N TYR A 123 -0.61 -14.42 24.48
CA TYR A 123 0.34 -15.02 25.40
C TYR A 123 0.51 -16.51 25.07
N GLN A 124 -0.30 -17.39 25.65
CA GLN A 124 -0.26 -18.81 25.32
C GLN A 124 -1.26 -19.12 24.20
N ASP A 125 -0.85 -19.93 23.22
CA ASP A 125 -1.70 -20.37 22.08
C ASP A 125 -2.16 -19.20 21.18
N THR A 126 -1.32 -18.19 20.89
CA THR A 126 -1.71 -16.97 20.15
C THR A 126 -2.31 -17.25 18.75
N LEU A 127 -1.55 -17.90 17.87
CA LEU A 127 -1.93 -18.15 16.48
C LEU A 127 -2.17 -19.65 16.28
N TYR A 128 -3.45 -20.02 16.07
CA TYR A 128 -3.84 -21.40 15.83
C TYR A 128 -3.99 -21.68 14.33
N THR A 129 -2.92 -22.16 13.70
CA THR A 129 -2.90 -22.65 12.32
C THR A 129 -3.51 -24.06 12.25
N LEU A 130 -4.84 -24.14 12.38
CA LEU A 130 -5.57 -25.40 12.56
C LEU A 130 -5.30 -26.42 11.45
N SER A 131 -5.57 -26.07 10.20
CA SER A 131 -5.55 -27.01 9.06
C SER A 131 -5.42 -26.28 7.71
N LEU A 132 -5.09 -27.04 6.66
CA LEU A 132 -5.04 -26.60 5.24
C LEU A 132 -3.90 -25.61 4.95
N ARG A 133 -3.87 -25.01 3.74
CA ARG A 133 -2.72 -24.20 3.28
C ARG A 133 -2.88 -22.73 3.69
N GLN A 134 -1.87 -22.19 4.33
CA GLN A 134 -1.88 -20.84 4.88
C GLN A 134 -0.54 -20.15 4.61
N PHE A 135 -0.58 -18.85 4.28
CA PHE A 135 0.60 -18.06 4.00
C PHE A 135 0.58 -16.77 4.83
N TYR A 136 1.65 -16.53 5.57
CA TYR A 136 1.85 -15.36 6.42
C TYR A 136 3.12 -14.65 5.95
N ARG A 137 3.02 -13.36 5.62
CA ARG A 137 4.17 -12.59 5.14
C ARG A 137 4.30 -11.25 5.83
N SER A 138 5.53 -10.88 6.22
CA SER A 138 5.82 -9.62 6.91
C SER A 138 4.96 -9.40 8.15
N CYS A 139 4.53 -10.49 8.81
CA CYS A 139 3.63 -10.46 9.95
C CYS A 139 4.41 -10.45 11.28
N HIS A 140 3.78 -9.93 12.33
CA HIS A 140 4.35 -9.94 13.67
C HIS A 140 3.55 -10.90 14.56
N VAL A 141 4.17 -11.93 15.13
CA VAL A 141 3.50 -12.89 16.02
C VAL A 141 4.08 -12.79 17.41
N TYR A 142 3.24 -12.46 18.40
CA TYR A 142 3.64 -12.26 19.78
C TYR A 142 3.10 -13.36 20.70
N GLY A 143 3.94 -13.91 21.57
CA GLY A 143 3.46 -14.85 22.59
C GLY A 143 4.51 -15.35 23.56
N THR A 144 4.12 -16.28 24.42
CA THR A 144 4.95 -16.86 25.49
C THR A 144 5.13 -18.36 25.26
N VAL A 145 4.04 -19.13 25.34
CA VAL A 145 4.05 -20.60 25.29
C VAL A 145 3.19 -21.09 24.12
N ASP A 146 3.70 -22.02 23.31
CA ASP A 146 3.04 -22.66 22.17
C ASP A 146 2.26 -21.69 21.27
N PHE A 147 2.81 -20.49 21.08
CA PHE A 147 2.02 -19.37 20.58
C PHE A 147 1.85 -19.37 19.05
N ILE A 148 2.48 -20.31 18.33
CA ILE A 148 2.13 -20.70 16.96
C ILE A 148 1.91 -22.21 16.96
N PHE A 149 0.68 -22.68 16.75
CA PHE A 149 0.36 -24.10 16.93
C PHE A 149 -0.72 -24.58 15.97
N GLY A 150 -0.84 -25.90 15.78
CA GLY A 150 -1.85 -26.55 14.94
C GLY A 150 -1.28 -27.49 13.88
N ASP A 151 -2.09 -27.94 12.92
CA ASP A 151 -1.71 -29.00 11.96
C ASP A 151 -1.76 -28.52 10.49
N ALA A 152 -1.82 -27.20 10.26
CA ALA A 152 -1.82 -26.62 8.91
C ALA A 152 -0.47 -26.72 8.19
N VAL A 153 -0.52 -26.67 6.85
CA VAL A 153 0.65 -26.33 6.03
C VAL A 153 0.74 -24.80 6.01
N ALA A 154 1.44 -24.23 6.99
CA ALA A 154 1.62 -22.80 7.14
C ALA A 154 3.05 -22.37 6.77
N VAL A 155 3.17 -21.35 5.92
CA VAL A 155 4.45 -20.72 5.57
C VAL A 155 4.47 -19.32 6.18
N LEU A 156 5.51 -19.03 6.96
CA LEU A 156 5.77 -17.72 7.53
C LEU A 156 7.02 -17.16 6.85
N GLU A 157 6.86 -16.17 5.99
CA GLU A 157 7.92 -15.51 5.23
C GLU A 157 8.13 -14.09 5.77
N ASP A 158 9.39 -13.70 6.04
CA ASP A 158 9.72 -12.35 6.52
C ASP A 158 8.93 -11.93 7.79
N CYS A 159 8.52 -12.91 8.61
CA CYS A 159 7.70 -12.63 9.80
C CYS A 159 8.56 -12.48 11.06
N ASP A 160 8.23 -11.50 11.88
CA ASP A 160 8.83 -11.29 13.19
C ASP A 160 8.13 -12.13 14.26
N ILE A 161 8.87 -13.06 14.86
CA ILE A 161 8.39 -13.91 15.96
C ILE A 161 8.88 -13.32 17.28
N LEU A 162 7.99 -12.62 17.99
CA LEU A 162 8.29 -11.76 19.13
C LEU A 162 7.91 -12.44 20.44
N VAL A 163 8.91 -13.06 21.07
CA VAL A 163 8.75 -13.79 22.33
C VAL A 163 8.59 -12.82 23.50
N ARG A 164 7.50 -12.97 24.27
CA ARG A 164 7.18 -12.20 25.47
C ARG A 164 7.76 -12.86 26.72
N ARG A 165 7.89 -12.09 27.80
CA ARG A 165 8.35 -12.60 29.11
C ARG A 165 7.31 -13.59 29.68
N PRO A 166 7.69 -14.84 30.00
CA PRO A 166 6.77 -15.82 30.59
C PRO A 166 6.50 -15.51 32.07
N MET A 167 5.49 -16.16 32.66
CA MET A 167 5.29 -16.12 34.12
C MET A 167 6.36 -16.95 34.85
N ASP A 168 6.50 -16.71 36.15
CA ASP A 168 7.38 -17.51 37.01
C ASP A 168 7.01 -18.99 36.89
N HIS A 169 8.00 -19.85 36.63
CA HIS A 169 7.86 -21.29 36.36
C HIS A 169 7.32 -21.70 34.97
N GLN A 170 7.16 -20.78 34.01
CA GLN A 170 6.89 -21.10 32.60
C GLN A 170 8.13 -20.92 31.72
N SER A 171 8.28 -21.78 30.71
CA SER A 171 9.31 -21.65 29.66
C SER A 171 8.65 -21.26 28.35
N ASN A 172 9.34 -20.47 27.53
CA ASN A 172 8.82 -20.06 26.24
C ASN A 172 8.95 -21.20 25.22
N PHE A 173 7.87 -21.44 24.46
CA PHE A 173 7.84 -22.42 23.37
C PHE A 173 7.20 -21.76 22.15
N ILE A 174 7.85 -21.85 20.99
CA ILE A 174 7.38 -21.18 19.77
C ILE A 174 6.32 -22.03 19.06
N THR A 175 6.49 -23.36 18.98
CA THR A 175 5.54 -24.24 18.28
C THR A 175 5.16 -25.52 19.02
N ALA A 176 3.92 -25.97 18.80
CA ALA A 176 3.41 -27.28 19.19
C ALA A 176 2.62 -27.92 18.02
N HIS A 177 3.25 -28.86 17.31
CA HIS A 177 2.63 -29.65 16.23
C HIS A 177 2.33 -31.08 16.72
N ARG A 178 1.19 -31.67 16.30
CA ARG A 178 0.85 -33.06 16.65
C ARG A 178 1.66 -34.04 15.79
N ASP A 179 2.52 -34.81 16.43
CA ASP A 179 3.29 -35.87 15.77
C ASP A 179 2.40 -37.13 15.55
N LEU A 180 2.00 -37.39 14.31
CA LEU A 180 1.18 -38.55 13.93
C LEU A 180 2.08 -39.78 13.65
N GLY A 181 2.63 -40.34 14.74
CA GLY A 181 2.81 -41.80 14.90
C GLY A 181 4.20 -42.41 14.67
N ARG A 182 4.90 -42.73 15.78
CA ARG A 182 5.58 -44.04 16.03
C ARG A 182 5.93 -44.15 17.53
N ARG A 183 5.31 -45.10 18.24
CA ARG A 183 5.72 -45.50 19.61
C ARG A 183 7.11 -46.14 19.57
N LEU A 184 8.08 -45.64 20.36
CA LEU A 184 9.24 -46.39 20.90
C LEU A 184 9.73 -45.69 22.21
N PRO A 185 10.47 -46.39 23.11
CA PRO A 185 10.14 -46.47 24.54
C PRO A 185 10.77 -45.39 25.44
N ARG A 186 10.12 -45.21 26.60
CA ARG A 186 10.63 -44.44 27.76
C ARG A 186 12.03 -44.89 28.16
N ALA A 187 12.93 -43.93 28.32
CA ALA A 187 14.11 -44.07 29.17
C ALA A 187 13.96 -43.10 30.36
N GLY A 188 13.83 -43.66 31.56
CA GLY A 188 13.95 -42.93 32.82
C GLY A 188 15.41 -42.85 33.27
N GLY A 189 15.72 -41.89 34.14
CA GLY A 189 17.00 -41.80 34.84
C GLY A 189 17.17 -40.44 35.52
N ALA A 190 17.27 -40.47 36.85
CA ALA A 190 17.17 -39.34 37.78
C ALA A 190 18.49 -38.56 38.00
N GLY A 191 18.40 -37.37 38.61
CA GLY A 191 19.52 -36.66 39.25
C GLY A 191 19.29 -35.15 39.47
N SER A 192 19.22 -34.72 40.74
CA SER A 192 18.99 -33.33 41.21
C SER A 192 20.31 -32.50 41.35
N PRO A 193 20.35 -31.32 42.01
CA PRO A 193 20.03 -30.00 41.47
C PRO A 193 21.21 -29.01 41.60
N ARG A 194 21.42 -28.05 40.67
CA ARG A 194 22.24 -26.84 40.96
C ARG A 194 21.74 -25.58 40.24
N ARG A 195 21.77 -24.49 41.00
CA ARG A 195 21.38 -23.11 40.69
C ARG A 195 22.24 -22.47 39.60
N GLY A 196 21.61 -21.62 38.80
CA GLY A 196 22.23 -20.67 37.87
C GLY A 196 21.16 -20.22 36.89
N GLY A 197 20.73 -18.95 36.97
CA GLY A 197 19.75 -18.39 36.05
C GLY A 197 20.33 -18.27 34.66
N GLU A 198 19.99 -19.21 33.79
CA GLU A 198 20.19 -19.14 32.35
C GLU A 198 18.85 -19.37 31.67
N VAL A 199 18.51 -18.50 30.72
CA VAL A 199 17.43 -18.75 29.75
C VAL A 199 17.88 -19.94 28.91
N ARG A 200 17.38 -21.14 29.26
CA ARG A 200 17.61 -22.34 28.47
C ARG A 200 16.58 -22.41 27.36
N ASP A 201 17.04 -22.13 26.15
CA ASP A 201 16.34 -22.44 24.92
C ASP A 201 16.35 -23.96 24.73
N LEU A 202 15.30 -24.63 25.17
CA LEU A 202 15.13 -26.07 25.01
C LEU A 202 14.33 -26.32 23.73
N SER A 203 15.05 -26.36 22.60
CA SER A 203 14.56 -26.95 21.36
C SER A 203 14.26 -28.44 21.61
N GLY A 204 13.00 -28.77 21.90
CA GLY A 204 12.54 -30.15 22.01
C GLY A 204 12.69 -30.89 20.67
N ALA A 205 13.47 -31.97 20.65
CA ALA A 205 13.75 -32.75 19.45
C ALA A 205 12.50 -33.51 18.95
N PRO A 206 12.18 -33.39 17.65
CA PRO A 206 12.62 -34.38 16.65
C PRO A 206 13.53 -33.79 15.56
N TRP A 207 14.29 -32.73 15.87
CA TRP A 207 15.13 -32.06 14.88
C TRP A 207 16.53 -32.67 14.66
N LYS A 208 16.95 -33.70 15.41
CA LYS A 208 18.30 -34.30 15.23
C LYS A 208 18.44 -35.36 14.13
N LYS A 209 17.34 -35.83 13.51
CA LYS A 209 17.40 -36.74 12.35
C LYS A 209 16.81 -36.17 11.05
N PHE A 210 16.25 -34.96 11.10
CA PHE A 210 15.83 -34.19 9.91
C PHE A 210 16.59 -32.86 9.76
N SER A 211 17.55 -32.59 10.65
CA SER A 211 18.56 -31.53 10.50
C SER A 211 19.62 -31.94 9.47
N THR A 212 19.23 -31.93 8.20
CA THR A 212 20.07 -31.60 7.04
C THR A 212 19.14 -31.39 5.85
N LYS A 213 18.49 -30.22 5.83
CA LYS A 213 18.14 -29.42 4.64
C LYS A 213 17.19 -28.33 5.11
N SER A 214 17.69 -27.10 5.20
CA SER A 214 16.81 -25.95 5.00
C SER A 214 16.19 -26.15 3.62
N TRP A 215 14.89 -26.46 3.55
CA TRP A 215 14.17 -26.15 2.33
C TRP A 215 13.97 -24.64 2.35
N ARG A 216 15.02 -23.90 1.93
CA ARG A 216 14.74 -22.82 0.99
C ARG A 216 13.95 -23.53 -0.12
N LEU A 217 12.77 -23.03 -0.46
CA LEU A 217 12.23 -23.31 -1.79
C LEU A 217 13.33 -22.87 -2.74
N ASN A 218 14.14 -23.84 -3.17
CA ASN A 218 15.20 -23.58 -4.11
C ASN A 218 14.44 -23.25 -5.38
N ALA A 219 14.45 -21.98 -5.80
CA ALA A 219 13.75 -21.52 -7.00
C ALA A 219 14.08 -22.41 -8.22
N GLU A 220 15.22 -23.09 -8.19
CA GLU A 220 15.68 -24.11 -9.13
C GLU A 220 14.70 -25.30 -9.36
N ASN A 221 13.80 -25.61 -8.43
CA ASN A 221 12.88 -26.75 -8.52
C ASN A 221 11.41 -26.37 -8.75
N VAL A 222 11.09 -25.08 -8.87
CA VAL A 222 9.73 -24.65 -9.23
C VAL A 222 9.63 -24.64 -10.76
N PRO A 223 8.64 -25.33 -11.37
CA PRO A 223 8.47 -25.31 -12.82
C PRO A 223 8.37 -23.88 -13.34
N LYS A 224 9.16 -23.54 -14.38
CA LYS A 224 9.19 -22.19 -14.96
C LYS A 224 7.80 -21.71 -15.40
N ASP A 225 6.96 -22.62 -15.90
CA ASP A 225 5.59 -22.31 -16.31
C ASP A 225 4.69 -21.92 -15.13
N LEU A 226 4.95 -22.43 -13.92
CA LEU A 226 4.21 -22.07 -12.71
C LEU A 226 4.64 -20.67 -12.21
N ILE A 227 5.94 -20.37 -12.28
CA ILE A 227 6.47 -19.03 -11.98
C ILE A 227 5.88 -18.00 -12.95
N GLU A 228 5.90 -18.29 -14.25
CA GLU A 228 5.35 -17.40 -15.27
C GLU A 228 3.85 -17.16 -15.08
N LYS A 229 3.05 -18.21 -14.80
CA LYS A 229 1.62 -18.07 -14.47
C LYS A 229 1.39 -17.24 -13.21
N ALA A 230 2.24 -17.40 -12.19
CA ALA A 230 2.15 -16.61 -10.96
C ALA A 230 2.45 -15.14 -11.25
N GLN A 231 3.53 -14.85 -11.98
CA GLN A 231 3.88 -13.49 -12.42
C GLN A 231 2.73 -12.84 -13.18
N VAL A 232 2.16 -13.50 -14.19
CA VAL A 232 1.04 -12.95 -14.98
C VAL A 232 -0.13 -12.58 -14.07
N ARG A 233 -0.53 -13.46 -13.14
CA ARG A 233 -1.66 -13.20 -12.23
C ARG A 233 -1.38 -12.07 -11.24
N VAL A 234 -0.17 -12.00 -10.68
CA VAL A 234 0.22 -10.92 -9.77
C VAL A 234 0.21 -9.60 -10.51
N ILE A 235 0.74 -9.57 -11.74
CA ILE A 235 0.73 -8.38 -12.61
C ILE A 235 -0.71 -7.94 -12.93
N GLU A 236 -1.56 -8.87 -13.38
CA GLU A 236 -2.96 -8.58 -13.70
C GLU A 236 -3.73 -8.04 -12.47
N ALA A 237 -3.54 -8.64 -11.30
CA ALA A 237 -4.16 -8.16 -10.07
C ALA A 237 -3.65 -6.76 -9.68
N SER A 238 -2.35 -6.51 -9.85
CA SER A 238 -1.72 -5.22 -9.56
C SER A 238 -2.28 -4.10 -10.44
N LEU A 239 -2.34 -4.34 -11.76
CA LEU A 239 -2.91 -3.39 -12.72
C LEU A 239 -4.42 -3.21 -12.53
N THR A 240 -5.14 -4.28 -12.18
CA THR A 240 -6.58 -4.21 -11.89
C THR A 240 -6.86 -3.32 -10.68
N LEU A 241 -6.05 -3.42 -9.62
CA LEU A 241 -6.22 -2.57 -8.44
C LEU A 241 -6.10 -1.08 -8.78
N ILE A 242 -5.10 -0.70 -9.60
CA ILE A 242 -4.91 0.68 -10.04
C ILE A 242 -6.06 1.12 -10.95
N ARG A 243 -6.43 0.28 -11.93
CA ARG A 243 -7.53 0.56 -12.87
C ARG A 243 -8.85 0.80 -12.16
N GLU A 244 -9.25 -0.10 -11.26
CA GLU A 244 -10.54 0.01 -10.59
C GLU A 244 -10.57 1.18 -9.60
N ARG A 245 -9.43 1.53 -8.98
CA ARG A 245 -9.33 2.75 -8.18
C ARG A 245 -9.44 4.01 -9.04
N ALA A 246 -8.77 4.06 -10.19
CA ALA A 246 -8.85 5.21 -11.10
C ALA A 246 -10.30 5.46 -11.56
N LYS A 247 -11.02 4.39 -11.99
CA LYS A 247 -12.44 4.46 -12.36
C LYS A 247 -13.34 4.96 -11.23
N LEU A 248 -13.20 4.41 -10.01
CA LEU A 248 -14.02 4.82 -8.87
C LEU A 248 -13.83 6.30 -8.51
N LYS A 249 -12.61 6.83 -8.65
CA LYS A 249 -12.36 8.27 -8.41
C LYS A 249 -13.03 9.15 -9.47
N LEU A 250 -13.12 8.68 -10.72
CA LEU A 250 -13.86 9.38 -11.76
C LEU A 250 -15.36 9.40 -11.50
N GLU A 251 -15.95 8.26 -11.13
CA GLU A 251 -17.37 8.16 -10.78
C GLU A 251 -17.74 9.13 -9.64
N PHE A 252 -16.85 9.29 -8.66
CA PHE A 252 -17.03 10.23 -7.56
C PHE A 252 -16.99 11.70 -8.00
N ILE A 253 -16.04 12.08 -8.87
CA ILE A 253 -15.95 13.43 -9.46
C ILE A 253 -17.22 13.75 -10.27
N ALA A 254 -17.70 12.78 -11.04
CA ALA A 254 -18.93 12.94 -11.82
C ALA A 254 -20.15 13.11 -10.90
N PHE A 255 -20.29 12.28 -9.86
CA PHE A 255 -21.40 12.35 -8.90
C PHE A 255 -21.50 13.70 -8.17
N LEU A 256 -20.37 14.25 -7.71
CA LEU A 256 -20.33 15.58 -7.09
C LEU A 256 -20.76 16.70 -8.05
N SER A 257 -20.48 16.54 -9.34
CA SER A 257 -20.88 17.49 -10.37
C SER A 257 -22.39 17.41 -10.69
N MET A 258 -23.04 16.26 -10.42
CA MET A 258 -24.49 16.07 -10.62
C MET A 258 -25.35 16.83 -9.61
N PHE A 259 -24.85 17.09 -8.39
CA PHE A 259 -25.61 17.82 -7.36
C PHE A 259 -25.80 19.30 -7.69
N LEU A 260 -25.06 19.84 -8.66
CA LEU A 260 -25.13 21.24 -9.08
C LEU A 260 -26.10 21.50 -10.25
N VAL A 261 -26.54 20.48 -11.01
CA VAL A 261 -27.39 20.67 -12.19
C VAL A 261 -28.46 19.55 -12.33
N GLY A 262 -29.72 19.92 -12.09
CA GLY A 262 -30.96 19.27 -12.56
C GLY A 262 -30.99 17.74 -12.78
N TYR A 263 -31.48 17.02 -11.78
CA TYR A 263 -31.54 15.55 -11.65
C TYR A 263 -32.14 14.75 -12.82
N PHE A 264 -32.99 15.33 -13.68
CA PHE A 264 -33.83 14.55 -14.61
C PHE A 264 -33.27 14.41 -16.04
N TYR A 265 -32.42 15.35 -16.48
CA TYR A 265 -31.83 15.31 -17.83
C TYR A 265 -30.60 14.39 -17.90
N LEU A 266 -29.95 14.15 -16.76
CA LEU A 266 -28.66 13.45 -16.67
C LEU A 266 -28.77 11.92 -16.60
N VAL A 267 -29.86 11.38 -16.04
CA VAL A 267 -30.07 9.92 -15.88
C VAL A 267 -30.14 9.20 -17.24
N ILE A 268 -30.65 9.86 -18.28
CA ILE A 268 -30.71 9.31 -19.64
C ILE A 268 -29.31 9.23 -20.28
N ARG A 269 -28.43 10.21 -20.02
CA ARG A 269 -27.05 10.26 -20.56
C ARG A 269 -26.06 9.42 -19.74
N TYR A 270 -26.34 9.16 -18.47
CA TYR A 270 -25.60 8.22 -17.61
C TYR A 270 -25.59 6.80 -18.19
N LEU A 271 -26.66 6.41 -18.89
CA LEU A 271 -26.75 5.12 -19.59
C LEU A 271 -26.00 5.09 -20.93
N GLU A 272 -25.61 6.24 -21.49
CA GLU A 272 -24.98 6.35 -22.81
C GLU A 272 -23.45 6.57 -22.76
N GLY A 273 -22.83 6.63 -21.58
CA GLY A 273 -21.35 6.72 -21.45
C GLY A 273 -20.74 8.09 -21.75
N GLU A 274 -21.55 9.14 -21.90
CA GLU A 274 -21.10 10.51 -22.22
C GLU A 274 -21.13 11.44 -20.98
N LEU A 275 -20.51 11.04 -19.88
CA LEU A 275 -20.67 11.72 -18.58
C LEU A 275 -19.84 13.02 -18.43
N LEU A 276 -18.67 13.13 -19.04
CA LEU A 276 -17.76 14.29 -18.84
C LEU A 276 -17.98 15.45 -19.80
N GLN A 277 -18.43 15.21 -21.04
CA GLN A 277 -18.76 16.30 -21.98
C GLN A 277 -19.98 17.10 -21.53
N ALA A 278 -20.85 16.52 -20.68
CA ALA A 278 -22.06 17.16 -20.19
C ALA A 278 -21.88 17.97 -18.89
N LEU A 279 -20.78 17.76 -18.14
CA LEU A 279 -20.57 18.25 -16.77
C LEU A 279 -19.50 19.36 -16.62
N GLY A 280 -19.22 20.09 -17.70
CA GLY A 280 -18.12 21.07 -17.82
C GLY A 280 -17.69 21.77 -16.53
N GLY A 281 -16.37 21.73 -16.25
CA GLY A 281 -15.76 22.54 -15.19
C GLY A 281 -14.34 22.16 -14.77
N VAL A 282 -13.86 20.95 -15.08
CA VAL A 282 -12.50 20.50 -14.73
C VAL A 282 -11.81 19.99 -15.98
N ALA A 283 -10.75 20.68 -16.41
CA ALA A 283 -9.92 20.29 -17.54
C ALA A 283 -8.78 19.35 -17.14
N ALA A 284 -8.40 19.33 -15.85
CA ALA A 284 -7.43 18.38 -15.29
C ALA A 284 -7.63 18.19 -13.79
N SER A 285 -7.43 16.97 -13.28
CA SER A 285 -7.35 16.67 -11.84
C SER A 285 -6.10 15.84 -11.55
N ALA A 286 -5.28 16.26 -10.59
CA ALA A 286 -4.10 15.51 -10.17
C ALA A 286 -4.51 14.23 -9.43
N SER A 287 -3.88 13.11 -9.76
CA SER A 287 -4.08 11.83 -9.10
C SER A 287 -2.77 11.23 -8.64
N LEU A 288 -2.66 10.97 -7.34
CA LEU A 288 -1.47 10.37 -6.74
C LEU A 288 -1.33 8.91 -7.16
N LEU A 289 -0.16 8.55 -7.67
CA LEU A 289 0.25 7.15 -7.92
C LEU A 289 1.59 6.91 -7.25
N GLY A 290 1.65 6.06 -6.22
CA GLY A 290 2.90 5.75 -5.57
C GLY A 290 3.66 4.60 -6.23
N VAL A 291 4.97 4.74 -6.35
CA VAL A 291 5.88 3.72 -6.89
C VAL A 291 6.97 3.44 -5.85
N PRO A 292 6.71 2.57 -4.85
CA PRO A 292 7.63 2.29 -3.74
C PRO A 292 8.82 1.42 -4.16
N LEU A 293 9.69 1.97 -5.00
CA LEU A 293 10.86 1.32 -5.60
C LEU A 293 12.14 2.03 -5.13
N GLY A 294 13.12 1.29 -4.63
CA GLY A 294 14.39 1.87 -4.15
C GLY A 294 15.63 1.06 -4.52
N HIS A 295 15.49 -0.05 -5.25
CA HIS A 295 16.62 -0.96 -5.49
C HIS A 295 17.55 -0.51 -6.61
N ASN A 296 17.20 0.56 -7.34
CA ASN A 296 18.04 1.17 -8.37
C ASN A 296 18.89 2.32 -7.82
N SER A 297 18.70 2.68 -6.54
CA SER A 297 19.52 3.61 -5.79
C SER A 297 20.96 3.10 -5.67
N SER A 298 21.94 3.99 -5.86
CA SER A 298 23.36 3.67 -5.74
C SER A 298 23.86 3.58 -4.29
N PHE A 299 23.23 4.30 -3.36
CA PHE A 299 23.67 4.36 -1.96
C PHE A 299 22.68 3.77 -0.96
N LEU A 300 21.45 4.27 -0.89
CA LEU A 300 20.43 3.82 0.08
C LEU A 300 19.07 3.63 -0.58
N GLN A 301 18.42 2.51 -0.29
CA GLN A 301 17.13 2.12 -0.88
C GLN A 301 15.90 2.64 -0.10
N GLY A 302 16.14 3.53 0.87
CA GLY A 302 15.11 4.09 1.74
C GLY A 302 13.97 4.82 1.01
N PRO A 303 14.14 5.39 -0.20
CA PRO A 303 13.03 5.94 -0.96
C PRO A 303 11.88 4.98 -1.22
N ALA A 304 12.09 3.67 -1.21
CA ALA A 304 11.00 2.69 -1.32
C ALA A 304 9.90 2.86 -0.24
N PHE A 305 10.18 3.53 0.87
CA PHE A 305 9.22 3.78 1.96
C PHE A 305 8.53 5.15 1.90
N ALA A 306 8.86 5.99 0.91
CA ALA A 306 8.38 7.36 0.83
C ALA A 306 6.88 7.51 0.57
N PRO A 307 6.24 6.82 -0.39
CA PRO A 307 4.87 7.16 -0.80
C PRO A 307 3.85 7.17 0.36
N PRO A 308 3.83 6.19 1.29
CA PRO A 308 2.93 6.24 2.43
C PRO A 308 3.21 7.41 3.40
N ARG A 309 4.49 7.77 3.59
CA ARG A 309 4.89 8.86 4.49
C ARG A 309 4.58 10.24 3.94
N ILE A 310 4.69 10.40 2.62
CA ILE A 310 4.27 11.63 1.93
C ILE A 310 2.75 11.81 2.12
N ARG A 311 1.95 10.76 1.94
CA ARG A 311 0.49 10.81 2.16
C ARG A 311 0.12 11.17 3.59
N GLU A 312 0.77 10.56 4.57
CA GLU A 312 0.59 10.90 5.98
C GLU A 312 0.84 12.38 6.25
N ALA A 313 1.91 12.94 5.66
CA ALA A 313 2.27 14.35 5.80
C ALA A 313 1.30 15.31 5.06
N ILE A 314 0.74 14.92 3.90
CA ILE A 314 -0.25 15.73 3.18
C ILE A 314 -1.49 16.00 4.04
N TRP A 315 -1.94 14.98 4.78
CA TRP A 315 -3.15 14.99 5.61
C TRP A 315 -2.87 15.16 7.11
N CYS A 316 -1.66 15.59 7.46
CA CYS A 316 -1.29 15.80 8.85
C CYS A 316 -2.20 16.87 9.50
N GLY A 317 -2.75 16.58 10.67
CA GLY A 317 -3.63 17.50 11.42
C GLY A 317 -2.98 18.81 11.88
N SER A 318 -1.65 18.96 11.71
CA SER A 318 -0.95 20.24 11.91
C SER A 318 -1.12 21.21 10.73
N THR A 319 -1.59 20.71 9.58
CA THR A 319 -1.79 21.49 8.35
C THR A 319 -3.27 21.70 8.06
N ASN A 320 -3.59 22.70 7.25
CA ASN A 320 -4.91 22.84 6.63
C ASN A 320 -4.95 22.08 5.29
N SER A 321 -6.10 22.05 4.61
CA SER A 321 -6.26 21.41 3.30
C SER A 321 -6.00 22.33 2.10
N THR A 322 -5.55 23.58 2.29
CA THR A 322 -5.40 24.53 1.17
C THR A 322 -3.96 24.66 0.68
N THR A 323 -3.76 24.74 -0.64
CA THR A 323 -2.44 25.07 -1.25
C THR A 323 -2.11 26.55 -1.08
N GLU A 324 -0.86 26.98 -1.35
CA GLU A 324 -0.50 28.41 -1.28
C GLU A 324 -1.29 29.28 -2.27
N GLU A 325 -1.67 28.72 -3.43
CA GLU A 325 -2.54 29.36 -4.42
C GLU A 325 -4.05 29.24 -4.10
N GLY A 326 -4.40 28.61 -2.97
CA GLY A 326 -5.76 28.59 -2.43
C GLY A 326 -6.67 27.48 -2.96
N LYS A 327 -6.13 26.41 -3.56
CA LYS A 327 -6.93 25.24 -3.95
C LYS A 327 -7.15 24.33 -2.76
N ASP A 328 -8.37 23.81 -2.60
CA ASP A 328 -8.73 22.89 -1.52
C ASP A 328 -8.46 21.44 -1.94
N LEU A 329 -7.61 20.75 -1.20
CA LEU A 329 -7.22 19.36 -1.48
C LEU A 329 -8.32 18.36 -1.14
N ASN A 330 -9.30 18.73 -0.31
CA ASN A 330 -10.46 17.88 -0.03
C ASN A 330 -11.40 17.77 -1.25
N ASP A 331 -11.24 18.67 -2.23
CA ASP A 331 -11.99 18.60 -3.48
C ASP A 331 -11.35 17.54 -4.40
N PRO A 332 -12.08 16.46 -4.77
CA PRO A 332 -11.55 15.42 -5.66
C PRO A 332 -11.27 15.92 -7.08
N ARG A 333 -11.78 17.11 -7.45
CA ARG A 333 -11.40 17.78 -8.70
C ARG A 333 -10.00 18.39 -8.63
N VAL A 334 -9.49 18.60 -7.42
CA VAL A 334 -8.13 19.09 -7.16
C VAL A 334 -7.18 17.94 -6.92
N LEU A 335 -7.51 17.00 -6.02
CA LEU A 335 -6.62 15.89 -5.68
C LEU A 335 -7.37 14.58 -5.50
N THR A 336 -6.89 13.52 -6.15
CA THR A 336 -7.30 12.13 -5.90
C THR A 336 -6.08 11.25 -5.64
N ASP A 337 -6.30 10.01 -5.24
CA ASP A 337 -5.24 9.03 -4.97
C ASP A 337 -5.68 7.65 -5.43
N VAL A 338 -4.89 7.03 -6.31
CA VAL A 338 -5.11 5.66 -6.82
C VAL A 338 -4.28 4.62 -6.05
N GLY A 339 -3.45 5.06 -5.11
CA GLY A 339 -2.63 4.21 -4.25
C GLY A 339 -1.28 3.85 -4.88
N ASP A 340 -0.77 2.68 -4.50
CA ASP A 340 0.61 2.28 -4.81
C ASP A 340 0.66 1.10 -5.78
N VAL A 341 1.61 1.16 -6.71
CA VAL A 341 2.06 -0.03 -7.45
C VAL A 341 2.68 -1.01 -6.44
N PRO A 342 2.28 -2.30 -6.41
CA PRO A 342 2.80 -3.28 -5.48
C PRO A 342 4.19 -3.79 -5.91
N VAL A 343 5.17 -2.88 -5.93
CA VAL A 343 6.53 -3.10 -6.44
C VAL A 343 7.21 -4.27 -5.74
N GLN A 344 7.07 -4.38 -4.42
CA GLN A 344 7.76 -5.42 -3.64
C GLN A 344 7.17 -6.79 -3.94
N GLU A 345 5.85 -6.91 -4.06
CA GLU A 345 5.16 -8.13 -4.45
C GLU A 345 5.53 -8.58 -5.88
N LEU A 346 5.70 -7.62 -6.81
CA LEU A 346 6.14 -7.90 -8.17
C LEU A 346 7.57 -8.42 -8.25
N ARG A 347 8.50 -7.78 -7.52
CA ARG A 347 9.90 -8.22 -7.46
C ARG A 347 10.03 -9.59 -6.82
N ASP A 348 9.25 -9.85 -5.78
CA ASP A 348 9.28 -11.11 -5.05
C ASP A 348 8.81 -12.31 -5.89
N CYS A 349 7.86 -12.11 -6.81
CA CYS A 349 7.49 -13.15 -7.77
C CYS A 349 8.50 -13.31 -8.94
N GLY A 350 9.66 -12.66 -8.85
CA GLY A 350 10.78 -12.82 -9.76
C GLY A 350 10.62 -12.07 -11.08
N VAL A 351 9.81 -11.01 -11.11
CA VAL A 351 9.69 -10.10 -12.26
C VAL A 351 11.02 -9.35 -12.43
N ASP A 352 11.60 -9.40 -13.63
CA ASP A 352 12.79 -8.64 -13.98
C ASP A 352 12.51 -7.13 -14.10
N ASP A 353 13.57 -6.32 -14.11
CA ASP A 353 13.42 -4.86 -14.14
C ASP A 353 12.79 -4.34 -15.44
N ASP A 354 13.04 -4.96 -16.58
CA ASP A 354 12.41 -4.55 -17.85
C ASP A 354 10.89 -4.64 -17.74
N ARG A 355 10.39 -5.76 -17.22
CA ARG A 355 8.97 -6.01 -17.02
C ARG A 355 8.40 -5.17 -15.88
N LEU A 356 9.15 -4.93 -14.80
CA LEU A 356 8.75 -4.02 -13.72
C LEU A 356 8.57 -2.58 -14.22
N MET A 357 9.52 -2.06 -14.99
CA MET A 357 9.44 -0.72 -15.58
C MET A 357 8.25 -0.60 -16.55
N ASN A 358 7.94 -1.67 -17.28
CA ASN A 358 6.73 -1.69 -18.12
C ASN A 358 5.45 -1.65 -17.28
N ILE A 359 5.37 -2.36 -16.16
CA ILE A 359 4.20 -2.32 -15.26
C ILE A 359 4.01 -0.93 -14.66
N ILE A 360 5.10 -0.24 -14.32
CA ILE A 360 5.04 1.16 -13.86
C ILE A 360 4.49 2.05 -14.97
N SER A 361 5.01 1.93 -16.21
CA SER A 361 4.49 2.68 -17.35
C SER A 361 3.00 2.42 -17.61
N GLU A 362 2.55 1.17 -17.56
CA GLU A 362 1.13 0.83 -17.74
C GLU A 362 0.27 1.36 -16.59
N SER A 363 0.78 1.36 -15.35
CA SER A 363 0.07 1.95 -14.21
C SER A 363 -0.14 3.46 -14.38
N VAL A 364 0.85 4.18 -14.93
CA VAL A 364 0.72 5.61 -15.27
C VAL A 364 -0.29 5.82 -16.40
N LYS A 365 -0.27 4.97 -17.45
CA LYS A 365 -1.25 5.04 -18.55
C LYS A 365 -2.68 4.78 -18.07
N LEU A 366 -2.89 3.85 -17.13
CA LEU A 366 -4.20 3.58 -16.53
C LEU A 366 -4.78 4.81 -15.83
N VAL A 367 -3.95 5.63 -15.18
CA VAL A 367 -4.41 6.91 -14.62
C VAL A 367 -4.81 7.88 -15.73
N MET A 368 -4.01 8.00 -16.79
CA MET A 368 -4.28 8.89 -17.93
C MET A 368 -5.44 8.43 -18.84
N GLU A 369 -5.89 7.18 -18.72
CA GLU A 369 -7.06 6.66 -19.44
C GLU A 369 -8.37 7.19 -18.88
N GLU A 370 -8.38 7.52 -17.60
CA GLU A 370 -9.54 8.07 -16.91
C GLU A 370 -9.50 9.60 -16.99
N ASP A 371 -9.85 10.18 -18.14
CA ASP A 371 -9.99 11.64 -18.30
C ASP A 371 -10.93 12.22 -17.22
N PRO A 372 -10.61 13.34 -16.53
CA PRO A 372 -9.50 14.27 -16.74
C PRO A 372 -8.30 14.04 -15.79
N LEU A 373 -8.06 12.81 -15.32
CA LEU A 373 -6.99 12.53 -14.37
C LEU A 373 -5.60 12.70 -15.00
N ARG A 374 -4.69 13.31 -14.24
CA ARG A 374 -3.28 13.50 -14.58
C ARG A 374 -2.38 12.93 -13.47
N PRO A 375 -1.38 12.10 -13.81
CA PRO A 375 -0.59 11.41 -12.80
C PRO A 375 0.39 12.35 -12.09
N LEU A 376 0.36 12.31 -10.77
CA LEU A 376 1.35 12.90 -9.86
C LEU A 376 2.01 11.75 -9.10
N VAL A 377 3.17 11.32 -9.57
CA VAL A 377 3.82 10.10 -9.12
C VAL A 377 4.59 10.35 -7.82
N LEU A 378 4.29 9.57 -6.79
CA LEU A 378 5.05 9.60 -5.54
C LEU A 378 6.14 8.55 -5.63
N GLY A 379 7.38 9.00 -5.68
CA GLY A 379 8.48 8.10 -5.88
C GLY A 379 8.87 7.29 -4.68
N GLY A 380 9.59 6.23 -5.00
CA GLY A 380 10.87 6.00 -4.37
C GLY A 380 11.99 6.66 -5.17
N ASP A 381 12.99 5.90 -5.59
CA ASP A 381 14.21 6.45 -6.21
C ASP A 381 13.99 7.02 -7.62
N HIS A 382 14.95 7.81 -8.10
CA HIS A 382 14.81 8.57 -9.36
C HIS A 382 14.74 7.69 -10.63
N SER A 383 14.89 6.36 -10.52
CA SER A 383 14.77 5.47 -11.68
C SER A 383 13.36 5.43 -12.26
N ILE A 384 12.34 5.73 -11.45
CA ILE A 384 10.93 5.65 -11.85
C ILE A 384 10.50 6.76 -12.81
N SER A 385 11.28 7.84 -12.93
CA SER A 385 10.96 8.94 -13.84
C SER A 385 11.06 8.47 -15.29
N PHE A 386 11.97 7.54 -15.61
CA PHE A 386 12.06 6.93 -16.94
C PHE A 386 10.75 6.26 -17.40
N PRO A 387 10.21 5.24 -16.72
CA PRO A 387 8.95 4.61 -17.14
C PRO A 387 7.75 5.56 -17.05
N SER A 388 7.77 6.55 -16.14
CA SER A 388 6.69 7.53 -16.00
C SER A 388 6.64 8.51 -17.17
N VAL A 389 7.77 9.11 -17.53
CA VAL A 389 7.90 10.02 -18.68
C VAL A 389 7.63 9.28 -20.00
N ARG A 390 8.16 8.06 -20.15
CA ARG A 390 7.86 7.19 -21.30
C ARG A 390 6.35 7.01 -21.47
N ALA A 391 5.65 6.64 -20.40
CA ALA A 391 4.20 6.42 -20.44
C ALA A 391 3.43 7.68 -20.84
N VAL A 392 3.77 8.83 -20.27
CA VAL A 392 3.14 10.11 -20.59
C VAL A 392 3.38 10.48 -22.05
N SER A 393 4.62 10.39 -22.53
CA SER A 393 4.97 10.71 -23.92
C SER A 393 4.25 9.79 -24.92
N GLU A 394 4.22 8.48 -24.65
CA GLU A 394 3.51 7.51 -25.47
C GLU A 394 2.00 7.78 -25.51
N LYS A 395 1.38 8.07 -24.35
CA LYS A 395 -0.06 8.32 -24.26
C LYS A 395 -0.49 9.62 -24.94
N LEU A 396 0.36 10.65 -24.89
CA LEU A 396 0.14 11.92 -25.58
C LEU A 396 0.52 11.88 -27.06
N GLY A 397 1.15 10.79 -27.53
CA GLY A 397 1.55 10.62 -28.93
C GLY A 397 2.73 11.51 -29.36
N GLY A 398 3.57 11.96 -28.42
CA GLY A 398 4.70 12.84 -28.72
C GLY A 398 5.57 13.18 -27.51
N PRO A 399 6.75 13.79 -27.75
CA PRO A 399 7.66 14.16 -26.68
C PRO A 399 7.12 15.32 -25.84
N VAL A 400 7.48 15.33 -24.56
CA VAL A 400 7.19 16.42 -23.62
C VAL A 400 8.42 17.31 -23.41
N ASP A 401 8.22 18.52 -22.92
CA ASP A 401 9.32 19.28 -22.32
C ASP A 401 9.41 18.91 -20.82
N ILE A 402 10.62 18.82 -20.28
CA ILE A 402 10.84 18.41 -18.89
C ILE A 402 11.54 19.52 -18.11
N LEU A 403 10.94 19.90 -16.99
CA LEU A 403 11.62 20.62 -15.92
C LEU A 403 12.09 19.58 -14.89
N HIS A 404 13.40 19.48 -14.71
CA HIS A 404 14.04 18.54 -13.80
C HIS A 404 14.74 19.33 -12.69
N LEU A 405 14.30 19.16 -11.46
CA LEU A 405 14.85 19.81 -10.26
C LEU A 405 15.64 18.77 -9.47
N ASP A 406 16.97 18.88 -9.46
CA ASP A 406 17.87 17.86 -8.90
C ASP A 406 19.26 18.45 -8.64
N ALA A 407 20.01 17.94 -7.66
CA ALA A 407 21.44 18.23 -7.50
C ALA A 407 22.33 17.48 -8.53
N HIS A 408 21.81 16.40 -9.11
CA HIS A 408 22.44 15.43 -10.01
C HIS A 408 21.80 15.43 -11.40
N PRO A 409 22.59 15.20 -12.47
CA PRO A 409 22.05 15.25 -13.82
C PRO A 409 21.36 13.95 -14.27
N ASP A 410 21.59 12.84 -13.58
CA ASP A 410 20.98 11.52 -13.81
C ASP A 410 21.03 11.02 -15.26
N ILE A 411 22.15 11.33 -15.93
CA ILE A 411 22.38 11.10 -17.36
C ILE A 411 23.54 10.14 -17.64
N TYR A 412 23.94 9.32 -16.66
CA TYR A 412 24.93 8.27 -16.92
C TYR A 412 24.36 7.24 -17.91
N ASP A 413 25.21 6.73 -18.79
CA ASP A 413 24.83 5.70 -19.77
C ASP A 413 24.39 4.40 -19.07
N ALA A 414 25.19 3.84 -18.17
CA ALA A 414 24.75 2.74 -17.31
C ALA A 414 25.59 2.77 -16.03
N PHE A 415 25.10 3.47 -15.02
CA PHE A 415 25.82 3.62 -13.76
C PHE A 415 25.97 2.26 -13.08
N GLU A 416 27.22 1.89 -12.74
CA GLU A 416 27.58 0.58 -12.17
C GLU A 416 27.05 -0.64 -12.95
N GLY A 417 26.86 -0.49 -14.27
CA GLY A 417 26.32 -1.55 -15.13
C GLY A 417 24.81 -1.75 -15.03
N ASN A 418 24.10 -0.94 -14.22
CA ASN A 418 22.64 -0.94 -14.15
C ASN A 418 22.06 0.15 -15.07
N LYS A 419 21.47 -0.25 -16.20
CA LYS A 419 20.80 0.66 -17.15
C LYS A 419 19.59 1.41 -16.55
N TYR A 420 19.03 0.87 -15.46
CA TYR A 420 17.92 1.44 -14.70
C TYR A 420 18.37 2.12 -13.41
N SER A 421 19.68 2.35 -13.22
CA SER A 421 20.14 3.12 -12.07
C SER A 421 19.38 4.45 -12.00
N HIS A 422 19.08 4.90 -10.78
CA HIS A 422 18.46 6.22 -10.57
C HIS A 422 19.27 7.34 -11.25
N ALA A 423 20.61 7.25 -11.20
CA ALA A 423 21.55 8.15 -11.86
C ALA A 423 21.62 8.01 -13.40
N SER A 424 20.78 7.18 -14.02
CA SER A 424 20.75 6.92 -15.47
C SER A 424 19.37 7.13 -16.09
N SER A 425 18.38 7.56 -15.30
CA SER A 425 16.98 7.68 -15.73
C SER A 425 16.81 8.67 -16.89
N PHE A 426 17.47 9.82 -16.86
CA PHE A 426 17.38 10.83 -17.91
C PHE A 426 18.16 10.46 -19.17
N ALA A 427 19.20 9.64 -19.07
CA ALA A 427 19.82 9.05 -20.27
C ALA A 427 18.80 8.20 -21.04
N ARG A 428 18.07 7.33 -20.34
CA ARG A 428 17.00 6.50 -20.94
C ARG A 428 15.87 7.34 -21.53
N ILE A 429 15.49 8.43 -20.86
CA ILE A 429 14.45 9.36 -21.34
C ILE A 429 14.86 9.98 -22.68
N MET A 430 16.11 10.48 -22.77
CA MET A 430 16.61 11.16 -23.96
C MET A 430 16.85 10.18 -25.12
N GLU A 431 17.38 8.98 -24.84
CA GLU A 431 17.57 7.93 -25.84
C GLU A 431 16.26 7.46 -26.47
N GLY A 432 15.20 7.36 -25.67
CA GLY A 432 13.88 7.00 -26.16
C GLY A 432 13.13 8.11 -26.90
N GLY A 433 13.71 9.33 -26.96
CA GLY A 433 13.08 10.46 -27.64
C GLY A 433 11.80 10.96 -26.97
N TYR A 434 11.61 10.68 -25.68
CA TYR A 434 10.40 11.06 -24.93
C TYR A 434 10.41 12.52 -24.49
N ALA A 435 11.59 13.16 -24.47
CA ALA A 435 11.76 14.56 -24.13
C ALA A 435 12.23 15.36 -25.35
N ARG A 436 11.58 16.49 -25.62
CA ARG A 436 12.02 17.47 -26.61
C ARG A 436 13.04 18.43 -26.01
N ARG A 437 12.82 18.82 -24.76
CA ARG A 437 13.68 19.73 -23.99
C ARG A 437 13.82 19.17 -22.59
N LEU A 438 15.03 19.23 -22.05
CA LEU A 438 15.34 18.89 -20.66
C LEU A 438 16.02 20.11 -20.03
N LEU A 439 15.35 20.74 -19.08
CA LEU A 439 15.91 21.83 -18.29
C LEU A 439 16.20 21.33 -16.89
N GLN A 440 17.49 21.22 -16.56
CA GLN A 440 17.94 20.80 -15.24
C GLN A 440 18.27 22.03 -14.40
N VAL A 441 17.71 22.09 -13.20
CA VAL A 441 17.82 23.20 -12.26
C VAL A 441 18.17 22.64 -10.89
N GLY A 442 19.08 23.27 -10.16
CA GLY A 442 19.63 22.71 -8.92
C GLY A 442 20.94 21.95 -9.14
N ILE A 443 21.21 21.52 -10.39
CA ILE A 443 22.55 21.11 -10.81
C ILE A 443 23.45 22.25 -10.43
N ARG A 444 24.47 21.97 -9.62
CA ARG A 444 25.28 22.96 -8.89
C ARG A 444 26.11 23.93 -9.74
N SER A 445 25.72 24.15 -11.00
CA SER A 445 25.65 25.46 -11.65
C SER A 445 24.60 25.48 -12.77
N ILE A 446 23.58 26.34 -12.68
CA ILE A 446 22.66 26.66 -13.80
C ILE A 446 23.09 27.95 -14.50
N THR A 447 23.13 27.94 -15.84
CA THR A 447 23.48 29.12 -16.64
C THR A 447 22.26 30.04 -16.87
N LYS A 448 22.51 31.32 -17.17
CA LYS A 448 21.45 32.28 -17.55
C LYS A 448 20.63 31.80 -18.77
N GLU A 449 21.27 31.09 -19.68
CA GLU A 449 20.63 30.49 -20.85
C GLU A 449 19.63 29.39 -20.47
N GLY A 450 19.95 28.54 -19.48
CA GLY A 450 19.00 27.59 -18.90
C GLY A 450 17.75 28.28 -18.33
N ARG A 451 17.91 29.42 -17.64
CA ARG A 451 16.78 30.24 -17.15
C ARG A 451 15.89 30.78 -18.27
N GLU A 452 16.47 31.23 -19.38
CA GLU A 452 15.70 31.76 -20.51
C GLU A 452 15.00 30.65 -21.30
N GLN A 453 15.62 29.47 -21.40
CA GLN A 453 15.02 28.30 -22.04
C GLN A 453 13.71 27.85 -21.37
N GLY A 454 13.60 27.95 -20.05
CA GLY A 454 12.39 27.57 -19.30
C GLY A 454 11.13 28.41 -19.56
N LYS A 455 11.24 29.55 -20.27
CA LYS A 455 10.09 30.43 -20.56
C LYS A 455 9.25 29.98 -21.77
N HIS A 456 9.68 28.94 -22.48
CA HIS A 456 9.12 28.51 -23.76
C HIS A 456 8.60 27.07 -23.74
N PHE A 457 8.14 26.59 -22.59
CA PHE A 457 7.57 25.26 -22.48
C PHE A 457 6.12 25.20 -22.98
N ALA A 458 5.78 24.11 -23.67
CA ALA A 458 4.41 23.88 -24.15
C ALA A 458 3.68 22.84 -23.29
N ILE A 459 4.13 21.59 -23.35
CA ILE A 459 3.62 20.45 -22.58
C ILE A 459 4.73 20.05 -21.61
N VAL A 460 4.44 20.04 -20.31
CA VAL A 460 5.46 19.95 -19.27
C VAL A 460 5.27 18.72 -18.40
N TYR A 461 6.32 17.92 -18.31
CA TYR A 461 6.53 17.00 -17.19
C TYR A 461 7.45 17.69 -16.17
N ILE A 462 7.11 17.63 -14.88
CA ILE A 462 7.98 18.15 -13.82
C ILE A 462 8.49 16.99 -12.99
N SER A 463 9.81 16.86 -12.88
CA SER A 463 10.43 15.88 -12.00
C SER A 463 11.19 16.61 -10.89
N VAL A 464 10.92 16.24 -9.64
CA VAL A 464 11.51 16.87 -8.46
C VAL A 464 12.19 15.83 -7.59
N ASP A 465 13.52 15.78 -7.68
CA ASP A 465 14.36 15.17 -6.66
C ASP A 465 14.36 16.06 -5.42
N LEU A 466 14.13 15.48 -4.23
CA LEU A 466 14.21 16.26 -3.00
C LEU A 466 15.61 16.79 -2.72
N ASP A 467 16.66 16.17 -3.24
CA ASP A 467 18.04 16.60 -3.02
C ASP A 467 18.43 17.87 -3.82
N CYS A 468 17.55 18.35 -4.71
CA CYS A 468 17.71 19.67 -5.34
C CYS A 468 17.74 20.80 -4.30
N MET A 469 17.12 20.56 -3.14
CA MET A 469 17.12 21.47 -2.00
C MET A 469 18.35 21.26 -1.14
N ASP A 470 18.82 22.34 -0.53
CA ASP A 470 19.90 22.24 0.45
C ASP A 470 19.50 21.26 1.57
N PRO A 471 20.41 20.39 2.04
CA PRO A 471 20.14 19.46 3.12
C PRO A 471 19.66 20.10 4.43
N ALA A 472 19.84 21.42 4.60
CA ALA A 472 19.20 22.17 5.68
C ALA A 472 17.66 22.17 5.60
N PHE A 473 17.10 22.09 4.38
CA PHE A 473 15.66 22.02 4.14
C PHE A 473 15.18 20.59 3.91
N ALA A 474 15.98 19.74 3.25
CA ALA A 474 15.62 18.36 2.93
C ALA A 474 16.72 17.36 3.37
N PRO A 475 16.95 17.16 4.69
CA PRO A 475 17.96 16.21 5.17
C PRO A 475 17.61 14.75 4.92
N GLY A 476 16.32 14.45 4.70
CA GLY A 476 15.80 13.11 4.46
C GLY A 476 16.01 12.64 3.03
N VAL A 477 17.24 12.64 2.55
CA VAL A 477 17.64 12.17 1.20
C VAL A 477 18.82 11.21 1.31
N SER A 478 19.00 10.37 0.29
CA SER A 478 20.13 9.43 0.24
C SER A 478 21.45 10.15 -0.06
N HIS A 479 21.43 11.19 -0.89
CA HIS A 479 22.60 11.94 -1.34
C HIS A 479 22.59 13.36 -0.76
N ILE A 480 23.41 13.59 0.26
CA ILE A 480 23.51 14.91 0.92
C ILE A 480 24.51 15.77 0.15
N GLU A 481 24.03 16.80 -0.54
CA GLU A 481 24.85 17.74 -1.32
C GLU A 481 24.61 19.19 -0.85
N PRO A 482 25.51 19.77 -0.01
CA PRO A 482 25.38 21.15 0.46
C PRO A 482 25.43 22.21 -0.65
N GLY A 483 24.75 23.34 -0.45
CA GLY A 483 24.68 24.45 -1.41
C GLY A 483 23.50 24.36 -2.38
N GLY A 484 22.44 23.62 -1.99
CA GLY A 484 21.23 23.44 -2.79
C GLY A 484 20.25 24.61 -2.72
N LEU A 485 19.08 24.42 -3.33
CA LEU A 485 18.02 25.42 -3.35
C LEU A 485 17.32 25.55 -1.99
N SER A 486 16.79 26.73 -1.67
CA SER A 486 15.81 26.82 -0.59
C SER A 486 14.45 26.28 -1.05
N PHE A 487 13.61 25.86 -0.11
CA PHE A 487 12.23 25.48 -0.43
C PHE A 487 11.47 26.57 -1.19
N ARG A 488 11.71 27.85 -0.84
CA ARG A 488 11.06 28.99 -1.49
C ARG A 488 11.57 29.21 -2.92
N ASP A 489 12.85 28.91 -3.20
CA ASP A 489 13.37 28.95 -4.57
C ASP A 489 12.66 27.93 -5.46
N VAL A 490 12.46 26.72 -4.97
CA VAL A 490 11.71 25.67 -5.68
C VAL A 490 10.26 26.11 -5.93
N LEU A 491 9.56 26.62 -4.90
CA LEU A 491 8.19 27.12 -5.09
C LEU A 491 8.10 28.27 -6.09
N ASN A 492 9.05 29.21 -6.04
CA ASN A 492 9.10 30.32 -6.99
C ASN A 492 9.28 29.80 -8.43
N ILE A 493 10.07 28.75 -8.64
CA ILE A 493 10.22 28.11 -9.96
C ILE A 493 8.90 27.47 -10.39
N LEU A 494 8.29 26.64 -9.54
CA LEU A 494 7.07 25.87 -9.86
C LEU A 494 5.85 26.78 -10.14
N GLN A 495 5.61 27.77 -9.28
CA GLN A 495 4.45 28.68 -9.39
C GLN A 495 4.58 29.62 -10.59
N ASN A 496 5.79 30.03 -10.97
CA ASN A 496 6.01 30.90 -12.13
C ASN A 496 6.23 30.15 -13.45
N LEU A 497 6.27 28.82 -13.43
CA LEU A 497 6.44 28.00 -14.62
C LEU A 497 5.23 28.16 -15.55
N LYS A 498 5.48 28.59 -16.78
CA LYS A 498 4.48 28.66 -17.85
C LYS A 498 4.54 27.39 -18.69
N GLY A 499 3.40 26.75 -18.87
CA GLY A 499 3.26 25.52 -19.64
C GLY A 499 2.08 24.70 -19.15
N ASP A 500 1.62 23.77 -19.97
CA ASP A 500 0.59 22.80 -19.56
C ASP A 500 1.25 21.62 -18.83
N VAL A 501 1.12 21.57 -17.50
CA VAL A 501 1.70 20.49 -16.68
C VAL A 501 0.85 19.23 -16.78
N VAL A 502 1.30 18.25 -17.58
CA VAL A 502 0.54 17.02 -17.88
C VAL A 502 0.75 15.91 -16.87
N ALA A 503 1.89 15.92 -16.18
CA ALA A 503 2.24 14.97 -15.14
C ALA A 503 3.44 15.51 -14.35
N ALA A 504 3.68 14.94 -13.17
CA ALA A 504 4.89 15.20 -12.41
C ALA A 504 5.27 14.01 -11.52
N ASP A 505 6.49 14.02 -11.00
CA ASP A 505 6.94 13.14 -9.93
C ASP A 505 7.66 13.90 -8.80
N VAL A 506 7.61 13.33 -7.59
CA VAL A 506 8.40 13.75 -6.42
C VAL A 506 9.13 12.51 -5.91
N VAL A 507 10.46 12.50 -5.99
CA VAL A 507 11.30 11.32 -5.81
C VAL A 507 12.38 11.53 -4.74
N GLU A 508 13.09 10.46 -4.40
CA GLU A 508 14.31 10.47 -3.54
C GLU A 508 14.12 10.96 -2.09
N PHE A 509 12.88 11.18 -1.67
CA PHE A 509 12.57 11.25 -0.25
C PHE A 509 12.97 9.94 0.42
N ASN A 510 13.87 9.99 1.38
CA ASN A 510 14.30 8.85 2.17
C ASN A 510 13.83 9.02 3.64
N PRO A 511 12.72 8.39 4.05
CA PRO A 511 12.19 8.50 5.41
C PRO A 511 13.15 7.97 6.49
N GLN A 512 14.11 7.12 6.13
CA GLN A 512 15.09 6.56 7.07
C GLN A 512 16.26 7.53 7.36
N ARG A 513 16.38 8.58 6.54
CA ARG A 513 17.38 9.66 6.68
C ARG A 513 16.76 10.95 7.20
N ASP A 514 15.44 10.99 7.28
CA ASP A 514 14.72 12.16 7.78
C ASP A 514 14.94 12.38 9.28
N THR A 515 14.65 13.60 9.70
CA THR A 515 14.54 13.97 11.11
C THR A 515 13.48 13.13 11.82
N VAL A 516 13.58 13.05 13.16
CA VAL A 516 12.63 12.30 13.99
C VAL A 516 11.20 12.82 13.89
N ASP A 517 11.02 14.10 13.55
CA ASP A 517 9.72 14.75 13.41
C ASP A 517 9.16 14.68 11.98
N GLY A 518 9.89 14.07 11.03
CA GLY A 518 9.42 13.94 9.64
C GLY A 518 9.45 15.25 8.85
N MET A 519 10.44 16.12 9.09
CA MET A 519 10.56 17.41 8.40
C MET A 519 10.58 17.29 6.88
N THR A 520 11.33 16.33 6.33
CA THR A 520 11.44 16.13 4.90
C THR A 520 10.16 15.51 4.31
N ALA A 521 9.43 14.70 5.09
CA ALA A 521 8.08 14.26 4.73
C ALA A 521 7.14 15.45 4.51
N MET A 522 7.18 16.46 5.38
CA MET A 522 6.40 17.69 5.23
C MET A 522 6.83 18.52 4.02
N VAL A 523 8.13 18.56 3.71
CA VAL A 523 8.67 19.19 2.50
C VAL A 523 8.14 18.51 1.24
N ALA A 524 8.23 17.18 1.16
CA ALA A 524 7.73 16.40 0.03
C ALA A 524 6.20 16.56 -0.12
N ALA A 525 5.46 16.46 0.99
CA ALA A 525 4.02 16.67 1.00
C ALA A 525 3.64 18.06 0.50
N LYS A 526 4.36 19.11 0.90
CA LYS A 526 4.08 20.46 0.40
C LYS A 526 4.43 20.62 -1.07
N LEU A 527 5.51 19.99 -1.57
CA LEU A 527 5.79 19.96 -3.02
C LEU A 527 4.66 19.28 -3.79
N VAL A 528 4.17 18.13 -3.31
CA VAL A 528 3.02 17.43 -3.92
C VAL A 528 1.81 18.35 -3.97
N ARG A 529 1.47 19.05 -2.87
CA ARG A 529 0.34 19.98 -2.80
C ARG A 529 0.46 21.13 -3.80
N GLU A 530 1.66 21.69 -3.97
CA GLU A 530 1.88 22.78 -4.93
C GLU A 530 1.88 22.27 -6.38
N LEU A 531 2.42 21.09 -6.66
CA LEU A 531 2.32 20.44 -7.97
C LEU A 531 0.88 20.09 -8.33
N THR A 532 0.09 19.59 -7.37
CA THR A 532 -1.36 19.40 -7.50
C THR A 532 -2.03 20.71 -7.95
N ALA A 533 -1.68 21.84 -7.34
CA ALA A 533 -2.23 23.13 -7.75
C ALA A 533 -1.83 23.54 -9.18
N ARG A 534 -0.64 23.16 -9.64
CA ARG A 534 -0.19 23.41 -11.02
C ARG A 534 -0.86 22.49 -12.06
N ILE A 535 -1.19 21.25 -11.67
CA ILE A 535 -1.79 20.25 -12.54
C ILE A 535 -3.29 20.46 -12.68
N SER A 536 -4.02 20.56 -11.56
CA SER A 536 -5.49 20.53 -11.56
C SER A 536 -6.05 21.89 -11.98
N LYS A 537 -7.01 21.95 -12.91
CA LYS A 537 -7.53 23.23 -13.44
C LYS A 537 -8.86 23.10 -14.16
#